data_AF-A0A5C3Q3U0-F1
#
_entry.id   AF-A0A5C3Q3U0-F1
#
_cell.length_a   1.000
_cell.length_b   1.000
_cell.length_c   1.000
_cell.angle_alpha   90.00
_cell.angle_beta   90.00
_cell.angle_gamma   90.00
#
_symmetry.space_group_name_H-M   'P 1'
#
loop_
_entity.id
_entity.type
_entity.pdbx_description
1 polymer ?
#
loop_
_entity_poly.entity_id
_entity_poly.type
_entity_poly.pdbx_seq_one_letter_code
_entity_poly.pdbx_strand_id
1 'polypeptide(L)'
;MALKRKVSSKFSTSERAAKTVRTAPCSRESSASPVPASSKELSSSFSPEFHDSQQEEVIARYQNIAQQSVDWFVDNCLAKVDDERVSIVFGALKNLDNDGLTEDGRVQAFSTRSPSQMRVTKKEVQKTFSQFIQNILDNDPEKVEICNFLTFKHSIGEGTSTDADGVSTARAFGYGHLGAVEDWADVFLAEEFKLKSASPDVNQNRQNIMWSGTRMLLNDGRREFAFGLTVEDTQAQLWRFSRSGIIVSEPFQWIENPMPLIRLVLSLSYYPKNEQDHDSARRKMGLDTTLSPVLDADRSVARDEYGYPQYRFRVKSIDNEKEYEYETIKVLSNLKAKDFLSRSTRVWLVRRIDRPK
;
A
#
# COMPACT_ATOMS: atom_id res chain seq x y z
N MET A 1 14.66 55.12 -9.51
CA MET A 1 13.30 55.69 -9.60
C MET A 1 12.34 54.79 -8.85
N ALA A 2 11.88 55.27 -7.70
CA ALA A 2 10.89 54.61 -6.86
C ALA A 2 9.49 55.09 -7.27
N LEU A 3 8.46 54.25 -7.13
CA LEU A 3 7.17 54.73 -6.62
C LEU A 3 6.34 53.58 -6.00
N LYS A 4 6.26 53.64 -4.67
CA LYS A 4 5.28 52.96 -3.83
C LYS A 4 3.90 53.60 -4.04
N ARG A 5 2.82 52.83 -3.93
CA ARG A 5 1.52 53.35 -3.49
C ARG A 5 0.95 52.50 -2.35
N LYS A 6 0.99 53.07 -1.15
CA LYS A 6 0.09 52.81 -0.03
C LYS A 6 -1.12 53.72 -0.22
N VAL A 7 -2.33 53.22 0.05
CA VAL A 7 -3.41 54.03 0.63
C VAL A 7 -4.11 53.20 1.69
N SER A 8 -4.30 53.83 2.84
CA SER A 8 -5.01 53.35 4.03
C SER A 8 -6.22 54.27 4.22
N SER A 9 -7.35 53.76 4.71
CA SER A 9 -8.24 54.55 5.58
C SER A 9 -9.06 53.65 6.50
N LYS A 10 -8.95 53.94 7.80
CA LYS A 10 -9.78 53.46 8.92
C LYS A 10 -11.03 54.34 9.07
N PHE A 11 -12.12 53.81 9.68
CA PHE A 11 -13.08 54.46 10.60
C PHE A 11 -14.06 53.35 11.09
N SER A 12 -14.01 52.84 12.33
CA SER A 12 -14.57 53.28 13.64
C SER A 12 -16.02 52.85 13.98
N THR A 13 -16.14 51.91 14.94
CA THR A 13 -17.06 51.80 16.12
C THR A 13 -18.46 52.45 16.19
N SER A 14 -19.48 51.66 16.55
CA SER A 14 -20.40 51.78 17.74
C SER A 14 -21.49 50.68 17.65
N GLU A 15 -21.71 49.74 18.57
CA GLU A 15 -22.31 49.74 19.94
C GLU A 15 -23.83 50.03 20.06
N ARG A 16 -24.50 49.19 20.89
CA ARG A 16 -25.88 49.19 21.47
C ARG A 16 -27.05 48.68 20.62
N ALA A 17 -28.15 48.10 21.14
CA ALA A 17 -28.55 47.34 22.35
C ALA A 17 -30.12 47.29 22.35
N ALA A 18 -30.70 46.31 23.09
CA ALA A 18 -32.09 46.22 23.61
C ALA A 18 -33.17 45.62 22.67
N LYS A 19 -33.70 44.41 22.97
CA LYS A 19 -34.84 44.02 23.86
C LYS A 19 -36.23 44.38 23.26
N THR A 20 -37.20 43.46 23.15
CA THR A 20 -38.30 43.20 24.15
C THR A 20 -39.28 42.18 23.50
N VAL A 21 -39.46 40.92 23.95
CA VAL A 21 -40.36 40.35 25.01
C VAL A 21 -41.76 39.86 24.53
N ARG A 22 -42.03 38.56 24.82
CA ARG A 22 -43.29 37.81 25.13
C ARG A 22 -44.43 37.78 24.08
N THR A 23 -45.15 36.68 23.85
CA THR A 23 -45.94 35.86 24.80
C THR A 23 -46.27 34.44 24.25
N ALA A 24 -46.27 33.44 25.15
CA ALA A 24 -47.08 32.21 25.08
C ALA A 24 -48.40 32.46 25.89
N PRO A 25 -49.35 31.52 26.13
CA PRO A 25 -49.44 30.09 25.79
C PRO A 25 -50.86 29.60 25.35
N CYS A 26 -51.01 28.34 24.90
CA CYS A 26 -52.17 27.50 25.27
C CYS A 26 -51.94 26.00 25.00
N SER A 27 -52.09 25.22 26.07
CA SER A 27 -52.32 23.77 26.21
C SER A 27 -53.57 23.28 25.42
N ARG A 28 -53.81 22.00 25.06
CA ARG A 28 -53.67 20.75 25.81
C ARG A 28 -53.98 19.53 24.90
N GLU A 29 -53.18 18.46 25.07
CA GLU A 29 -53.44 16.99 25.04
C GLU A 29 -54.50 16.34 24.10
N SER A 30 -54.08 15.32 23.34
CA SER A 30 -54.33 13.90 23.71
C SER A 30 -53.53 12.88 22.89
N SER A 31 -52.61 12.19 23.57
CA SER A 31 -52.31 10.75 23.53
C SER A 31 -52.35 9.95 22.22
N ALA A 32 -51.16 9.59 21.72
CA ALA A 32 -50.86 8.23 21.24
C ALA A 32 -49.38 7.94 21.53
N SER A 33 -49.11 6.98 22.42
CA SER A 33 -47.77 6.56 22.80
C SER A 33 -47.04 5.89 21.63
N PRO A 34 -45.84 6.34 21.21
CA PRO A 34 -44.97 5.54 20.38
C PRO A 34 -44.17 4.59 21.27
N VAL A 35 -44.28 3.31 20.96
CA VAL A 35 -43.38 2.24 21.42
C VAL A 35 -41.93 2.72 21.24
N PRO A 36 -41.05 2.64 22.26
CA PRO A 36 -39.66 2.98 22.07
C PRO A 36 -39.05 1.94 21.13
N ALA A 37 -38.82 2.35 19.88
CA ALA A 37 -37.90 1.65 19.01
C ALA A 37 -36.56 1.63 19.72
N SER A 38 -36.15 0.44 20.18
CA SER A 38 -34.80 0.17 20.62
C SER A 38 -33.86 0.50 19.46
N SER A 39 -33.35 1.72 19.45
CA SER A 39 -32.14 2.09 18.74
C SER A 39 -31.01 1.33 19.42
N LYS A 40 -30.83 0.07 19.05
CA LYS A 40 -29.51 -0.53 19.10
C LYS A 40 -28.68 0.25 18.10
N GLU A 41 -28.11 1.36 18.56
CA GLU A 41 -26.85 1.84 18.03
C GLU A 41 -25.93 0.62 17.97
N LEU A 42 -25.67 0.14 16.75
CA LEU A 42 -24.54 -0.73 16.50
C LEU A 42 -23.30 0.14 16.72
N SER A 43 -22.94 0.31 17.99
CA SER A 43 -21.64 0.80 18.39
C SER A 43 -20.63 -0.21 17.84
N SER A 44 -20.03 0.10 16.70
CA SER A 44 -18.90 -0.64 16.14
C SER A 44 -17.66 -0.33 16.99
N SER A 45 -17.71 -0.65 18.28
CA SER A 45 -16.54 -0.68 19.13
C SER A 45 -15.77 -1.95 18.76
N PHE A 46 -14.97 -1.86 17.69
CA PHE A 46 -14.05 -2.92 17.30
C PHE A 46 -12.83 -2.87 18.24
N SER A 47 -12.68 -3.91 19.07
CA SER A 47 -11.55 -4.07 19.98
C SER A 47 -10.28 -4.47 19.20
N PRO A 48 -9.10 -3.92 19.53
CA PRO A 48 -7.80 -4.36 19.00
C PRO A 48 -7.56 -5.88 19.11
N GLU A 49 -8.17 -6.53 20.10
CA GLU A 49 -8.05 -7.98 20.36
C GLU A 49 -8.55 -8.86 19.20
N PHE A 50 -9.41 -8.33 18.33
CA PHE A 50 -9.91 -9.07 17.16
C PHE A 50 -8.83 -9.22 16.07
N HIS A 51 -7.89 -8.28 15.98
CA HIS A 51 -6.81 -8.29 14.98
C HIS A 51 -5.72 -9.33 15.28
N ASP A 52 -5.46 -9.59 16.57
CA ASP A 52 -4.43 -10.55 16.98
C ASP A 52 -4.88 -11.99 16.70
N SER A 53 -6.17 -12.31 16.97
CA SER A 53 -6.73 -13.65 16.74
C SER A 53 -6.71 -14.09 15.26
N GLN A 54 -6.95 -13.18 14.32
CA GLN A 54 -6.88 -13.51 12.89
C GLN A 54 -5.46 -13.62 12.36
N GLN A 55 -4.53 -12.83 12.88
CA GLN A 55 -3.11 -13.01 12.57
C GLN A 55 -2.65 -14.37 13.05
N GLU A 56 -2.96 -14.75 14.30
CA GLU A 56 -2.66 -16.07 14.85
C GLU A 56 -3.30 -17.20 14.04
N GLU A 57 -4.53 -17.02 13.55
CA GLU A 57 -5.18 -18.01 12.70
C GLU A 57 -4.51 -18.15 11.32
N VAL A 58 -4.09 -17.04 10.70
CA VAL A 58 -3.36 -17.07 9.42
C VAL A 58 -1.94 -17.64 9.61
N ILE A 59 -1.28 -17.34 10.73
CA ILE A 59 0.01 -17.93 11.11
C ILE A 59 -0.13 -19.42 11.39
N ALA A 60 -1.19 -19.86 12.07
CA ALA A 60 -1.48 -21.28 12.26
C ALA A 60 -1.74 -21.99 10.93
N ARG A 61 -2.35 -21.28 9.97
CA ARG A 61 -2.52 -21.74 8.59
C ARG A 61 -1.28 -21.58 7.72
N TYR A 62 -0.18 -20.99 8.22
CA TYR A 62 1.09 -20.87 7.48
C TYR A 62 1.61 -22.22 7.01
N GLN A 63 1.41 -23.28 7.81
CA GLN A 63 1.73 -24.66 7.43
C GLN A 63 1.01 -25.14 6.16
N ASN A 64 -0.06 -24.47 5.76
CA ASN A 64 -0.89 -24.77 4.58
C ASN A 64 -0.75 -23.73 3.47
N ILE A 65 0.19 -22.78 3.57
CA ILE A 65 0.46 -21.83 2.49
C ILE A 65 1.15 -22.57 1.34
N ALA A 66 0.75 -22.25 0.12
CA ALA A 66 1.36 -22.81 -1.08
C ALA A 66 2.81 -22.31 -1.18
N GLN A 67 3.76 -23.17 -0.80
CA GLN A 67 5.17 -22.95 -1.05
C GLN A 67 5.56 -23.57 -2.38
N GLN A 68 6.28 -22.83 -3.21
CA GLN A 68 6.69 -23.23 -4.56
C GLN A 68 8.18 -22.92 -4.76
N SER A 69 8.86 -23.59 -5.69
CA SER A 69 10.25 -23.23 -5.99
C SER A 69 10.36 -21.77 -6.43
N VAL A 70 11.53 -21.16 -6.20
CA VAL A 70 11.75 -19.76 -6.58
C VAL A 70 11.60 -19.54 -8.08
N ASP A 71 12.03 -20.50 -8.91
CA ASP A 71 11.88 -20.44 -10.36
C ASP A 71 10.40 -20.48 -10.77
N TRP A 72 9.62 -21.38 -10.15
CA TRP A 72 8.17 -21.42 -10.39
C TRP A 72 7.52 -20.10 -9.99
N PHE A 73 7.91 -19.52 -8.86
CA PHE A 73 7.36 -18.23 -8.42
C PHE A 73 7.68 -17.13 -9.43
N VAL A 74 8.93 -17.04 -9.90
CA VAL A 74 9.35 -16.06 -10.90
C VAL A 74 8.53 -16.21 -12.18
N ASP A 75 8.33 -17.44 -12.66
CA ASP A 75 7.64 -17.70 -13.93
C ASP A 75 6.13 -17.50 -13.86
N ASN A 76 5.51 -17.70 -12.69
CA ASN A 76 4.05 -17.77 -12.56
C ASN A 76 3.45 -16.61 -11.75
N CYS A 77 4.21 -15.97 -10.87
CA CYS A 77 3.73 -14.89 -10.01
C CYS A 77 4.19 -13.51 -10.48
N LEU A 78 5.33 -13.39 -11.17
CA LEU A 78 5.89 -12.11 -11.59
C LEU A 78 5.49 -11.76 -13.02
N ALA A 79 5.46 -10.46 -13.32
CA ALA A 79 5.38 -10.01 -14.70
C ALA A 79 6.65 -10.44 -15.45
N LYS A 80 6.48 -10.98 -16.66
CA LYS A 80 7.61 -11.40 -17.50
C LYS A 80 8.54 -10.21 -17.77
N VAL A 81 9.81 -10.39 -17.44
CA VAL A 81 10.91 -9.46 -17.75
C VAL A 81 11.73 -10.07 -18.87
N ASP A 82 12.12 -9.24 -19.84
CA ASP A 82 12.98 -9.66 -20.94
C ASP A 82 14.38 -10.05 -20.44
N ASP A 83 14.93 -11.17 -20.92
CA ASP A 83 16.22 -11.67 -20.47
C ASP A 83 17.40 -10.78 -20.91
N GLU A 84 17.25 -10.03 -22.00
CA GLU A 84 18.21 -9.01 -22.42
C GLU A 84 18.25 -7.86 -21.40
N ARG A 85 17.08 -7.39 -20.94
CA ARG A 85 16.98 -6.37 -19.89
C ARG A 85 17.61 -6.84 -18.58
N VAL A 86 17.34 -8.09 -18.18
CA VAL A 86 17.99 -8.70 -17.00
C VAL A 86 19.51 -8.75 -17.17
N SER A 87 19.99 -9.14 -18.35
CA SER A 87 21.43 -9.27 -18.64
C SER A 87 22.14 -7.91 -18.63
N ILE A 88 21.52 -6.87 -19.17
CA ILE A 88 22.04 -5.49 -19.14
C ILE A 88 22.19 -5.02 -17.69
N VAL A 89 21.15 -5.17 -16.87
CA VAL A 89 21.18 -4.77 -15.46
C VAL A 89 22.24 -5.56 -14.69
N PHE A 90 22.28 -6.88 -14.89
CA PHE A 90 23.27 -7.74 -14.23
C PHE A 90 24.71 -7.34 -14.60
N GLY A 91 24.97 -7.04 -15.87
CA GLY A 91 26.26 -6.55 -16.33
C GLY A 91 26.61 -5.17 -15.75
N ALA A 92 25.65 -4.25 -15.69
CA ALA A 92 25.84 -2.93 -15.07
C ALA A 92 26.18 -3.04 -13.58
N LEU A 93 25.51 -3.94 -12.84
CA LEU A 93 25.80 -4.16 -11.43
C LEU A 93 27.21 -4.71 -11.18
N LYS A 94 27.79 -5.49 -12.10
CA LYS A 94 29.19 -5.93 -12.01
C LYS A 94 30.22 -4.81 -12.16
N ASN A 95 29.81 -3.70 -12.77
CA ASN A 95 30.68 -2.54 -12.96
C ASN A 95 30.62 -1.54 -11.79
N LEU A 96 29.80 -1.81 -10.76
CA LEU A 96 29.73 -0.99 -9.56
C LEU A 96 30.76 -1.47 -8.54
N ASP A 97 31.49 -0.53 -7.92
CA ASP A 97 32.64 -0.87 -7.08
C ASP A 97 32.32 -1.57 -5.76
N ASN A 98 31.34 -1.10 -4.98
CA ASN A 98 31.10 -1.60 -3.61
C ASN A 98 29.66 -2.07 -3.34
N ASP A 99 28.71 -1.61 -4.15
CA ASP A 99 27.27 -1.85 -3.95
C ASP A 99 26.67 -2.69 -5.10
N GLY A 100 27.54 -3.33 -5.89
CA GLY A 100 27.20 -4.11 -7.07
C GLY A 100 27.27 -5.61 -6.88
N LEU A 101 27.70 -6.27 -7.94
CA LEU A 101 28.00 -7.70 -7.98
C LEU A 101 29.50 -7.94 -8.15
N THR A 102 30.00 -8.98 -7.52
CA THR A 102 31.34 -9.51 -7.79
C THR A 102 31.41 -10.12 -9.21
N GLU A 103 32.62 -10.43 -9.68
CA GLU A 103 32.81 -11.08 -10.99
C GLU A 103 32.02 -12.40 -11.13
N ASP A 104 31.94 -13.19 -10.04
CA ASP A 104 31.17 -14.43 -9.96
C ASP A 104 29.66 -14.22 -9.71
N GLY A 105 29.20 -12.96 -9.62
CA GLY A 105 27.78 -12.60 -9.57
C GLY A 105 27.17 -12.57 -8.16
N ARG A 106 28.01 -12.57 -7.11
CA ARG A 106 27.54 -12.45 -5.72
C ARG A 106 27.31 -10.99 -5.35
N VAL A 107 26.41 -10.73 -4.41
CA VAL A 107 26.23 -9.36 -3.88
C VAL A 107 27.48 -8.90 -3.15
N GLN A 108 28.16 -7.89 -3.69
CA GLN A 108 29.53 -7.56 -3.30
C GLN A 108 29.64 -7.09 -1.86
N ALA A 109 28.69 -6.27 -1.40
CA ALA A 109 28.66 -5.74 -0.05
C ALA A 109 28.58 -6.84 1.04
N PHE A 110 28.13 -8.04 0.67
CA PHE A 110 28.01 -9.20 1.57
C PHE A 110 28.85 -10.40 1.12
N SER A 111 29.78 -10.19 0.18
CA SER A 111 30.59 -11.26 -0.42
C SER A 111 31.49 -11.98 0.59
N THR A 112 32.00 -11.26 1.59
CA THR A 112 32.93 -11.79 2.61
C THR A 112 32.29 -12.07 3.96
N ARG A 113 31.13 -11.48 4.23
CA ARG A 113 30.40 -11.59 5.50
C ARG A 113 28.91 -11.51 5.25
N SER A 114 28.17 -12.43 5.85
CA SER A 114 26.71 -12.34 5.84
C SER A 114 26.23 -11.14 6.67
N PRO A 115 24.98 -10.68 6.46
CA PRO A 115 24.34 -9.66 7.29
C PRO A 115 24.54 -9.86 8.80
N SER A 116 24.40 -11.09 9.30
CA SER A 116 24.58 -11.46 10.71
C SER A 116 26.00 -11.29 11.23
N GLN A 117 27.00 -11.31 10.34
CA GLN A 117 28.42 -11.28 10.65
C GLN A 117 29.05 -9.89 10.49
N MET A 118 28.31 -8.92 9.95
CA MET A 118 28.81 -7.56 9.78
C MET A 118 29.02 -6.89 11.14
N ARG A 119 30.14 -6.15 11.27
CA ARG A 119 30.48 -5.39 12.48
C ARG A 119 29.93 -3.96 12.41
N VAL A 120 28.67 -3.85 12.02
CA VAL A 120 27.95 -2.57 11.87
C VAL A 120 26.58 -2.70 12.53
N THR A 121 25.88 -1.59 12.70
CA THR A 121 24.53 -1.60 13.28
C THR A 121 23.55 -2.32 12.34
N LYS A 122 22.47 -2.88 12.92
CA LYS A 122 21.36 -3.47 12.15
C LYS A 122 20.86 -2.52 11.05
N LYS A 123 20.71 -1.24 11.38
CA LYS A 123 20.27 -0.19 10.45
C LYS A 123 21.21 -0.01 9.26
N GLU A 124 22.52 -0.13 9.48
CA GLU A 124 23.51 -0.02 8.40
C GLU A 124 23.48 -1.22 7.47
N VAL A 125 23.44 -2.45 8.00
CA VAL A 125 23.28 -3.67 7.20
C VAL A 125 22.07 -3.57 6.27
N GLN A 126 20.96 -3.09 6.84
CA GLN A 126 19.71 -2.94 6.13
C GLN A 126 19.76 -1.85 5.07
N LYS A 127 20.42 -0.72 5.36
CA LYS A 127 20.67 0.33 4.36
C LYS A 127 21.47 -0.21 3.19
N THR A 128 22.48 -1.04 3.45
CA THR A 128 23.27 -1.70 2.41
C THR A 128 22.41 -2.63 1.55
N PHE A 129 21.51 -3.41 2.15
CA PHE A 129 20.56 -4.23 1.40
C PHE A 129 19.63 -3.38 0.51
N SER A 130 19.02 -2.35 1.07
CA SER A 130 18.17 -1.42 0.32
C SER A 130 18.92 -0.71 -0.82
N GLN A 131 20.18 -0.34 -0.60
CA GLN A 131 21.02 0.24 -1.64
C GLN A 131 21.27 -0.73 -2.79
N PHE A 132 21.49 -2.01 -2.51
CA PHE A 132 21.62 -3.02 -3.57
C PHE A 132 20.34 -3.10 -4.42
N ILE A 133 19.15 -3.11 -3.79
CA ILE A 133 17.90 -3.09 -4.56
C ILE A 133 17.73 -1.81 -5.37
N GLN A 134 18.09 -0.65 -4.79
CA GLN A 134 18.05 0.62 -5.49
C GLN A 134 18.99 0.62 -6.70
N ASN A 135 20.16 0.00 -6.60
CA ASN A 135 21.10 -0.12 -7.72
C ASN A 135 20.53 -0.95 -8.88
N ILE A 136 19.71 -1.99 -8.60
CA ILE A 136 19.00 -2.74 -9.65
C ILE A 136 18.10 -1.78 -10.45
N LEU A 137 17.34 -0.93 -9.76
CA LEU A 137 16.45 0.05 -10.38
C LEU A 137 17.20 1.14 -11.12
N ASP A 138 18.28 1.65 -10.54
CA ASP A 138 19.05 2.77 -11.10
C ASP A 138 19.80 2.39 -12.37
N ASN A 139 20.10 1.11 -12.57
CA ASN A 139 20.76 0.58 -13.75
C ASN A 139 19.80 -0.08 -14.75
N ASP A 140 18.49 0.04 -14.54
CA ASP A 140 17.47 -0.45 -15.45
C ASP A 140 17.39 0.45 -16.71
N PRO A 141 17.68 -0.06 -17.92
CA PRO A 141 17.66 0.75 -19.14
C PRO A 141 16.26 1.25 -19.50
N GLU A 142 15.22 0.64 -18.96
CA GLU A 142 13.83 1.07 -19.16
C GLU A 142 13.32 1.99 -18.05
N LYS A 143 14.19 2.43 -17.12
CA LYS A 143 13.83 3.35 -16.04
C LYS A 143 13.27 4.66 -16.58
N VAL A 144 12.04 5.00 -16.21
CA VAL A 144 11.42 6.30 -16.54
C VAL A 144 11.60 7.27 -15.38
N GLU A 145 12.30 8.39 -15.61
CA GLU A 145 12.62 9.42 -14.59
C GLU A 145 11.38 10.01 -13.87
N ILE A 146 10.22 10.01 -14.52
CA ILE A 146 8.96 10.55 -13.99
C ILE A 146 8.31 9.59 -12.98
N CYS A 147 8.65 8.31 -13.05
CA CYS A 147 8.21 7.35 -12.08
C CYS A 147 9.15 7.42 -10.88
N ASN A 148 8.70 8.13 -9.84
CA ASN A 148 9.25 8.03 -8.48
C ASN A 148 9.06 6.57 -8.01
N PHE A 149 9.96 5.68 -8.42
CA PHE A 149 9.95 4.25 -8.09
C PHE A 149 10.63 4.01 -6.74
N LEU A 150 10.13 2.98 -6.03
CA LEU A 150 10.75 2.23 -4.95
C LEU A 150 11.88 2.95 -4.21
N THR A 151 11.56 4.05 -3.53
CA THR A 151 12.46 4.48 -2.46
C THR A 151 12.29 3.48 -1.32
N PHE A 152 13.28 2.60 -1.13
CA PHE A 152 13.35 1.80 0.08
C PHE A 152 13.65 2.72 1.25
N LYS A 153 12.57 3.16 1.92
CA LYS A 153 12.69 3.92 3.15
C LYS A 153 12.62 2.96 4.32
N HIS A 154 13.62 3.06 5.20
CA HIS A 154 13.48 2.51 6.54
C HIS A 154 12.52 3.40 7.31
N SER A 155 11.44 2.80 7.80
CA SER A 155 10.37 3.47 8.54
C SER A 155 9.70 4.61 7.75
N ILE A 156 8.41 4.44 7.41
CA ILE A 156 7.55 5.59 7.07
C ILE A 156 7.73 6.61 8.21
N GLY A 157 8.14 7.86 7.97
CA GLY A 157 8.69 8.76 9.01
C GLY A 157 7.80 9.00 10.25
N GLU A 158 8.37 9.66 11.28
CA GLU A 158 7.79 10.04 12.58
C GLU A 158 6.55 10.98 12.56
N GLY A 159 5.68 10.87 11.54
CA GLY A 159 4.46 11.67 11.40
C GLY A 159 3.22 10.91 10.93
N THR A 160 3.23 9.58 10.89
CA THR A 160 2.08 8.80 10.38
C THR A 160 0.96 8.70 11.41
N SER A 161 -0.23 9.09 10.97
CA SER A 161 -1.49 8.90 11.68
C SER A 161 -1.75 7.43 11.97
N THR A 162 -2.59 7.19 12.97
CA THR A 162 -3.36 5.95 13.08
C THR A 162 -4.10 5.70 11.76
N ASP A 163 -4.29 4.43 11.39
CA ASP A 163 -5.29 4.11 10.37
C ASP A 163 -6.69 4.53 10.87
N ALA A 164 -7.71 4.41 10.00
CA ALA A 164 -9.11 4.68 10.33
C ALA A 164 -9.62 3.93 11.58
N ASP A 165 -8.92 2.85 11.97
CA ASP A 165 -9.26 1.96 13.06
C ASP A 165 -8.43 2.24 14.34
N GLY A 166 -7.60 3.28 14.38
CA GLY A 166 -6.80 3.62 15.55
C GLY A 166 -5.57 2.72 15.76
N VAL A 167 -5.27 1.82 14.83
CA VAL A 167 -4.18 0.85 14.96
C VAL A 167 -2.86 1.48 14.53
N SER A 168 -1.84 1.29 15.36
CA SER A 168 -0.45 1.64 15.03
C SER A 168 -0.06 0.98 13.71
N THR A 169 0.36 1.79 12.73
CA THR A 169 0.79 1.35 11.40
C THR A 169 2.19 0.72 11.45
N ALA A 170 2.39 -0.25 12.36
CA ALA A 170 3.63 -0.98 12.55
C ALA A 170 4.25 -1.31 11.18
N ARG A 171 5.40 -0.69 10.93
CA ARG A 171 5.86 -0.35 9.59
C ARG A 171 6.49 -1.56 8.94
N ALA A 172 6.23 -1.78 7.65
CA ALA A 172 7.13 -2.63 6.86
C ALA A 172 8.56 -2.11 7.04
N PHE A 173 9.50 -3.03 7.15
CA PHE A 173 10.89 -2.66 7.38
C PHE A 173 11.44 -1.82 6.21
N GLY A 174 11.22 -2.31 4.98
CA GLY A 174 11.39 -1.57 3.74
C GLY A 174 10.09 -1.63 2.94
N TYR A 175 9.89 -0.68 2.05
CA TYR A 175 8.73 -0.74 1.17
C TYR A 175 9.02 -0.07 -0.16
N GLY A 176 8.31 -0.55 -1.16
CA GLY A 176 8.28 0.00 -2.48
C GLY A 176 7.02 0.77 -2.76
N HIS A 177 7.13 1.95 -3.36
CA HIS A 177 5.98 2.79 -3.69
C HIS A 177 6.14 3.52 -5.03
N LEU A 178 5.03 4.02 -5.55
CA LEU A 178 4.98 4.91 -6.71
C LEU A 178 4.58 6.31 -6.24
N GLY A 179 5.41 7.33 -6.45
CA GLY A 179 5.04 8.71 -6.10
C GLY A 179 5.23 9.04 -4.61
N ALA A 180 4.37 9.88 -4.04
CA ALA A 180 4.37 10.12 -2.60
C ALA A 180 3.70 8.94 -1.87
N VAL A 181 4.17 8.61 -0.65
CA VAL A 181 3.48 7.64 0.21
C VAL A 181 2.72 8.38 1.27
N GLU A 182 1.41 8.25 1.19
CA GLU A 182 0.49 8.75 2.20
C GLU A 182 -0.05 7.58 3.03
N ASP A 183 -0.20 6.38 2.45
CA ASP A 183 -0.61 5.17 3.17
C ASP A 183 -0.17 3.84 2.50
N TRP A 184 -0.71 2.72 2.99
CA TRP A 184 -0.46 1.38 2.45
C TRP A 184 -1.04 1.12 1.05
N ALA A 185 -1.96 1.95 0.56
CA ALA A 185 -2.46 1.86 -0.82
C ALA A 185 -1.35 2.19 -1.82
N ASP A 186 -0.42 3.07 -1.45
CA ASP A 186 0.72 3.48 -2.28
C ASP A 186 1.86 2.45 -2.30
N VAL A 187 1.80 1.43 -1.43
CA VAL A 187 2.84 0.40 -1.30
C VAL A 187 2.57 -0.76 -2.27
N PHE A 188 3.57 -1.13 -3.06
CA PHE A 188 3.55 -2.20 -4.07
C PHE A 188 4.41 -3.42 -3.69
N LEU A 189 5.41 -3.20 -2.84
CA LEU A 189 6.26 -4.23 -2.27
C LEU A 189 6.45 -3.94 -0.78
N ALA A 190 6.15 -4.89 0.09
CA ALA A 190 6.59 -4.84 1.48
C ALA A 190 7.88 -5.64 1.65
N GLU A 191 8.82 -5.15 2.46
CA GLU A 191 10.05 -5.85 2.81
C GLU A 191 10.14 -6.02 4.33
N GLU A 192 10.52 -7.21 4.77
CA GLU A 192 10.77 -7.55 6.16
C GLU A 192 12.16 -8.19 6.32
N PHE A 193 12.98 -7.62 7.20
CA PHE A 193 14.39 -7.98 7.31
C PHE A 193 14.79 -8.36 8.74
N LYS A 194 15.37 -9.56 8.90
CA LYS A 194 16.04 -10.02 10.11
C LYS A 194 17.50 -10.33 9.83
N LEU A 195 18.36 -9.97 10.79
CA LEU A 195 19.78 -10.30 10.75
C LEU A 195 20.06 -11.78 11.02
N LYS A 196 19.09 -12.58 11.41
CA LYS A 196 19.29 -13.97 11.82
C LYS A 196 18.24 -14.85 11.19
N SER A 197 18.60 -16.09 10.94
CA SER A 197 17.74 -17.16 10.44
C SER A 197 17.24 -18.10 11.54
N ALA A 198 17.28 -17.67 12.80
CA ALA A 198 16.73 -18.45 13.91
C ALA A 198 15.19 -18.48 13.84
N SER A 199 14.58 -19.59 14.28
CA SER A 199 13.12 -19.79 14.23
C SER A 199 12.29 -18.60 14.77
N PRO A 200 12.63 -17.97 15.91
CA PRO A 200 11.90 -16.80 16.39
C PRO A 200 11.97 -15.60 15.42
N ASP A 201 13.13 -15.34 14.83
CA ASP A 201 13.32 -14.26 13.87
C ASP A 201 12.53 -14.51 12.58
N VAL A 202 12.61 -15.73 12.05
CA VAL A 202 11.85 -16.18 10.87
C VAL A 202 10.35 -16.06 11.11
N ASN A 203 9.85 -16.53 12.25
CA ASN A 203 8.44 -16.42 12.58
C ASN A 203 8.00 -14.97 12.71
N GLN A 204 8.79 -14.11 13.36
CA GLN A 204 8.48 -12.69 13.44
C GLN A 204 8.47 -12.02 12.05
N ASN A 205 9.38 -12.39 11.15
CA ASN A 205 9.40 -11.86 9.78
C ASN A 205 8.14 -12.25 9.01
N ARG A 206 7.72 -13.51 9.15
CA ARG A 206 6.46 -14.02 8.57
C ARG A 206 5.24 -13.29 9.12
N GLN A 207 5.18 -13.05 10.43
CA GLN A 207 4.09 -12.28 11.04
C GLN A 207 4.01 -10.86 10.46
N ASN A 208 5.16 -10.18 10.41
CA ASN A 208 5.22 -8.81 9.91
C ASN A 208 4.85 -8.70 8.42
N ILE A 209 5.34 -9.62 7.58
CA ILE A 209 5.05 -9.55 6.14
C ILE A 209 3.59 -9.88 5.85
N MET A 210 3.00 -10.80 6.63
CA MET A 210 1.58 -11.11 6.55
C MET A 210 0.71 -9.92 6.94
N TRP A 211 1.07 -9.25 8.03
CA TRP A 211 0.42 -8.00 8.43
C TRP A 211 0.52 -6.96 7.30
N SER A 212 1.71 -6.79 6.70
CA SER A 212 1.94 -5.81 5.64
C SER A 212 1.11 -6.11 4.39
N GLY A 213 1.11 -7.36 3.93
CA GLY A 213 0.27 -7.81 2.83
C GLY A 213 -1.22 -7.59 3.10
N THR A 214 -1.68 -7.81 4.35
CA THR A 214 -3.07 -7.53 4.76
C THR A 214 -3.40 -6.05 4.55
N ARG A 215 -2.53 -5.16 4.99
CA ARG A 215 -2.75 -3.71 4.90
C ARG A 215 -2.72 -3.20 3.47
N MET A 216 -1.79 -3.70 2.64
CA MET A 216 -1.75 -3.36 1.21
C MET A 216 -3.06 -3.71 0.52
N LEU A 217 -3.61 -4.92 0.77
CA LEU A 217 -4.87 -5.34 0.17
C LEU A 217 -6.09 -4.63 0.77
N LEU A 218 -6.05 -4.25 2.05
CA LEU A 218 -7.15 -3.58 2.77
C LEU A 218 -7.29 -2.10 2.42
N ASN A 219 -6.17 -1.39 2.26
CA ASN A 219 -6.24 0.06 2.13
C ASN A 219 -6.55 0.53 0.70
N ASP A 220 -6.29 -0.30 -0.30
CA ASP A 220 -6.69 -0.02 -1.70
C ASP A 220 -7.75 -1.01 -2.18
N GLY A 221 -8.92 -0.50 -2.58
CA GLY A 221 -10.01 -1.29 -3.14
C GLY A 221 -9.69 -1.89 -4.50
N ARG A 222 -8.67 -1.37 -5.19
CA ARG A 222 -8.22 -1.83 -6.51
C ARG A 222 -7.24 -3.00 -6.43
N ARG A 223 -6.70 -3.32 -5.25
CA ARG A 223 -5.66 -4.34 -5.11
C ARG A 223 -6.24 -5.75 -5.23
N GLU A 224 -5.94 -6.41 -6.34
CA GLU A 224 -6.19 -7.84 -6.54
C GLU A 224 -5.10 -8.69 -5.88
N PHE A 225 -3.85 -8.24 -6.01
CA PHE A 225 -2.69 -8.84 -5.37
C PHE A 225 -1.62 -7.82 -5.00
N ALA A 226 -0.71 -8.24 -4.14
CA ALA A 226 0.41 -7.47 -3.61
C ALA A 226 1.65 -8.36 -3.46
N PHE A 227 2.84 -7.77 -3.42
CA PHE A 227 4.09 -8.50 -3.26
C PHE A 227 4.75 -8.22 -1.91
N GLY A 228 5.49 -9.21 -1.44
CA GLY A 228 6.34 -9.11 -0.26
C GLY A 228 7.70 -9.76 -0.47
N LEU A 229 8.65 -9.34 0.34
CA LEU A 229 10.00 -9.88 0.39
C LEU A 229 10.38 -10.06 1.85
N THR A 230 10.76 -11.28 2.25
CA THR A 230 11.38 -11.52 3.54
C THR A 230 12.85 -11.85 3.35
N VAL A 231 13.70 -11.31 4.22
CA VAL A 231 15.12 -11.62 4.28
C VAL A 231 15.50 -12.03 5.71
N GLU A 232 16.10 -13.20 5.83
CA GLU A 232 16.65 -13.74 7.07
C GLU A 232 18.12 -14.13 6.87
N ASP A 233 19.01 -13.21 7.26
CA ASP A 233 20.46 -13.31 6.98
C ASP A 233 20.74 -13.48 5.46
N THR A 234 21.18 -14.66 5.02
CA THR A 234 21.52 -14.93 3.61
C THR A 234 20.34 -15.48 2.79
N GLN A 235 19.23 -15.80 3.45
CA GLN A 235 18.05 -16.37 2.81
C GLN A 235 17.01 -15.30 2.54
N ALA A 236 16.37 -15.38 1.37
CA ALA A 236 15.22 -14.56 1.04
C ALA A 236 14.04 -15.41 0.57
N GLN A 237 12.82 -14.93 0.77
CA GLN A 237 11.61 -15.51 0.19
C GLN A 237 10.76 -14.43 -0.49
N LEU A 238 10.19 -14.78 -1.63
CA LEU A 238 9.24 -13.94 -2.36
C LEU A 238 7.82 -14.30 -1.96
N TRP A 239 6.97 -13.29 -1.81
CA TRP A 239 5.59 -13.45 -1.38
C TRP A 239 4.65 -12.81 -2.40
N ARG A 240 3.57 -13.51 -2.73
CA ARG A 240 2.43 -12.96 -3.45
C ARG A 240 1.19 -13.13 -2.60
N PHE A 241 0.61 -12.01 -2.23
CA PHE A 241 -0.63 -11.92 -1.45
C PHE A 241 -1.80 -11.68 -2.39
N SER A 242 -2.88 -12.41 -2.19
CA SER A 242 -4.17 -12.15 -2.84
C SER A 242 -5.29 -12.43 -1.86
N ARG A 243 -6.49 -11.94 -2.16
CA ARG A 243 -7.68 -12.21 -1.33
C ARG A 243 -8.08 -13.70 -1.31
N SER A 244 -7.67 -14.46 -2.32
CA SER A 244 -7.92 -15.89 -2.43
C SER A 244 -6.87 -16.78 -1.78
N GLY A 245 -5.66 -16.26 -1.51
CA GLY A 245 -4.56 -17.10 -1.05
C GLY A 245 -3.20 -16.41 -1.07
N ILE A 246 -2.22 -17.11 -0.52
CA ILE A 246 -0.82 -16.68 -0.42
C ILE A 246 0.01 -17.72 -1.15
N ILE A 247 0.97 -17.24 -1.94
CA ILE A 247 2.00 -18.08 -2.53
C ILE A 247 3.34 -17.53 -2.04
N VAL A 248 4.23 -18.42 -1.64
CA VAL A 248 5.57 -18.07 -1.14
C VAL A 248 6.60 -18.90 -1.88
N SER A 249 7.74 -18.31 -2.21
CA SER A 249 8.86 -19.09 -2.74
C SER A 249 9.51 -19.95 -1.64
N GLU A 250 10.17 -21.03 -2.03
CA GLU A 250 11.22 -21.63 -1.22
C GLU A 250 12.31 -20.57 -0.91
N PRO A 251 12.98 -20.66 0.24
CA PRO A 251 14.11 -19.79 0.55
C PRO A 251 15.21 -19.95 -0.49
N PHE A 252 15.74 -18.83 -0.98
CA PHE A 252 16.88 -18.81 -1.89
C PHE A 252 18.02 -17.97 -1.31
N GLN A 253 19.24 -18.30 -1.72
CA GLN A 253 20.46 -17.62 -1.28
C GLN A 253 20.67 -16.35 -2.10
N TRP A 254 20.22 -15.20 -1.57
CA TRP A 254 20.15 -13.97 -2.34
C TRP A 254 21.51 -13.29 -2.54
N ILE A 255 22.50 -13.62 -1.70
CA ILE A 255 23.88 -13.13 -1.87
C ILE A 255 24.58 -13.92 -2.96
N GLU A 256 24.47 -15.25 -2.92
CA GLU A 256 25.07 -16.18 -3.89
C GLU A 256 24.41 -16.09 -5.27
N ASN A 257 23.07 -15.97 -5.29
CA ASN A 257 22.27 -15.94 -6.51
C ASN A 257 21.20 -14.84 -6.39
N PRO A 258 21.54 -13.58 -6.69
CA PRO A 258 20.61 -12.45 -6.61
C PRO A 258 19.58 -12.42 -7.74
N MET A 259 19.63 -13.35 -8.70
CA MET A 259 18.81 -13.32 -9.91
C MET A 259 17.29 -13.25 -9.64
N PRO A 260 16.72 -13.98 -8.67
CA PRO A 260 15.30 -13.85 -8.34
C PRO A 260 14.93 -12.46 -7.80
N LEU A 261 15.82 -11.81 -7.03
CA LEU A 261 15.61 -10.43 -6.58
C LEU A 261 15.64 -9.44 -7.75
N ILE A 262 16.61 -9.59 -8.66
CA ILE A 262 16.70 -8.75 -9.86
C ILE A 262 15.40 -8.86 -10.67
N ARG A 263 14.91 -10.09 -10.91
CA ARG A 263 13.66 -10.30 -11.64
C ARG A 263 12.44 -9.75 -10.90
N LEU A 264 12.35 -9.91 -9.58
CA LEU A 264 11.28 -9.28 -8.78
C LEU A 264 11.26 -7.77 -9.01
N VAL A 265 12.40 -7.12 -8.80
CA VAL A 265 12.51 -5.66 -8.85
C VAL A 265 12.17 -5.15 -10.26
N LEU A 266 12.70 -5.79 -11.30
CA LEU A 266 12.42 -5.43 -12.69
C LEU A 266 10.97 -5.71 -13.10
N SER A 267 10.34 -6.76 -12.56
CA SER A 267 8.94 -7.08 -12.82
C SER A 267 8.00 -6.04 -12.22
N LEU A 268 8.39 -5.46 -11.08
CA LEU A 268 7.66 -4.40 -10.42
C LEU A 268 7.92 -3.07 -11.13
N SER A 269 9.14 -2.82 -11.62
CA SER A 269 9.52 -1.62 -12.38
C SER A 269 9.07 -1.65 -13.84
N TYR A 270 7.84 -2.07 -14.10
CA TYR A 270 7.27 -1.98 -15.43
C TYR A 270 6.82 -0.55 -15.72
N TYR A 271 7.51 0.10 -16.65
CA TYR A 271 7.20 1.47 -17.08
C TYR A 271 6.39 1.45 -18.38
N PRO A 272 5.17 2.01 -18.39
CA PRO A 272 4.43 2.16 -19.64
C PRO A 272 5.12 3.19 -20.54
N LYS A 273 5.48 2.79 -21.77
CA LYS A 273 6.13 3.67 -22.76
C LYS A 273 5.16 4.69 -23.37
N ASN A 274 3.86 4.47 -23.20
CA ASN A 274 2.76 5.31 -23.69
C ASN A 274 1.54 5.15 -22.77
N GLU A 275 0.52 5.99 -22.98
CA GLU A 275 -0.72 5.98 -22.20
C GLU A 275 -1.51 4.67 -22.36
N GLN A 276 -1.43 4.01 -23.52
CA GLN A 276 -2.12 2.76 -23.80
C GLN A 276 -1.59 1.59 -22.96
N ASP A 277 -0.30 1.57 -22.67
CA ASP A 277 0.36 0.52 -21.88
C ASP A 277 0.19 0.72 -20.36
N HIS A 278 -0.29 1.89 -19.93
CA HIS A 278 -0.39 2.26 -18.52
C HIS A 278 -1.36 1.37 -17.73
N ASP A 279 -2.51 1.06 -18.31
CA ASP A 279 -3.45 0.12 -17.69
C ASP A 279 -2.89 -1.29 -17.64
N SER A 280 -2.18 -1.71 -18.70
CA SER A 280 -1.51 -3.02 -18.69
C SER A 280 -0.43 -3.09 -17.60
N ALA A 281 0.32 -2.01 -17.38
CA ALA A 281 1.31 -1.91 -16.31
C ALA A 281 0.66 -2.09 -14.93
N ARG A 282 -0.44 -1.36 -14.69
CA ARG A 282 -1.18 -1.41 -13.42
C ARG A 282 -1.75 -2.79 -13.12
N ARG A 283 -2.32 -3.47 -14.12
CA ARG A 283 -2.82 -4.85 -13.95
C ARG A 283 -1.70 -5.83 -13.60
N LYS A 284 -0.52 -5.70 -14.23
CA LYS A 284 0.66 -6.52 -13.90
C LYS A 284 1.12 -6.33 -12.45
N MET A 285 0.88 -5.14 -11.88
CA MET A 285 1.14 -4.83 -10.47
C MET A 285 -0.04 -5.17 -9.52
N GLY A 286 -1.09 -5.82 -10.03
CA GLY A 286 -2.23 -6.26 -9.23
C GLY A 286 -3.25 -5.17 -8.92
N LEU A 287 -3.38 -4.17 -9.79
CA LEU A 287 -4.42 -3.15 -9.69
C LEU A 287 -5.55 -3.39 -10.70
N ASP A 288 -6.78 -3.35 -10.22
CA ASP A 288 -7.99 -3.21 -11.00
C ASP A 288 -8.05 -1.82 -11.63
N THR A 289 -7.97 -1.78 -12.96
CA THR A 289 -8.00 -0.56 -13.77
C THR A 289 -9.41 -0.05 -14.06
N THR A 290 -10.46 -0.81 -13.72
CA THR A 290 -11.85 -0.36 -13.88
C THR A 290 -12.24 0.68 -12.83
N LEU A 291 -11.46 0.75 -11.75
CA LEU A 291 -11.55 1.73 -10.68
C LEU A 291 -10.41 2.76 -10.79
N SER A 292 -10.77 4.02 -10.94
CA SER A 292 -9.82 5.14 -10.95
C SER A 292 -9.93 5.94 -9.65
N PRO A 293 -8.82 6.32 -9.00
CA PRO A 293 -8.89 7.11 -7.78
C PRO A 293 -9.45 8.51 -8.08
N VAL A 294 -10.26 9.04 -7.19
CA VAL A 294 -10.65 10.45 -7.21
C VAL A 294 -9.48 11.24 -6.65
N LEU A 295 -9.09 12.32 -7.34
CA LEU A 295 -7.99 13.18 -6.91
C LEU A 295 -8.51 14.53 -6.43
N ASP A 296 -7.96 15.01 -5.32
CA ASP A 296 -8.18 16.37 -4.82
C ASP A 296 -7.35 17.41 -5.60
N ALA A 297 -7.54 18.69 -5.29
CA ALA A 297 -6.89 19.80 -6.01
C ALA A 297 -5.35 19.76 -5.94
N ASP A 298 -4.80 19.18 -4.89
CA ASP A 298 -3.36 18.96 -4.70
C ASP A 298 -2.84 17.66 -5.33
N ARG A 299 -3.72 16.91 -6.01
CA ARG A 299 -3.48 15.59 -6.62
C ARG A 299 -3.29 14.44 -5.62
N SER A 300 -3.57 14.66 -4.33
CA SER A 300 -3.71 13.56 -3.37
C SER A 300 -4.99 12.76 -3.65
N VAL A 301 -5.06 11.53 -3.13
CA VAL A 301 -6.24 10.68 -3.28
C VAL A 301 -7.34 11.17 -2.34
N ALA A 302 -8.49 11.54 -2.89
CA ALA A 302 -9.64 11.97 -2.11
C ALA A 302 -10.15 10.85 -1.20
N ARG A 303 -10.50 11.19 0.04
CA ARG A 303 -10.92 10.24 1.07
C ARG A 303 -12.30 10.57 1.63
N ASP A 304 -13.00 9.54 2.09
CA ASP A 304 -14.27 9.70 2.81
C ASP A 304 -14.06 10.12 4.28
N GLU A 305 -15.15 10.31 5.01
CA GLU A 305 -15.14 10.71 6.43
C GLU A 305 -14.42 9.72 7.36
N TYR A 306 -14.17 8.49 6.90
CA TYR A 306 -13.45 7.45 7.61
C TYR A 306 -12.03 7.26 7.07
N GLY A 307 -11.55 8.10 6.14
CA GLY A 307 -10.21 8.01 5.58
C GLY A 307 -10.02 6.97 4.48
N TYR A 308 -11.09 6.34 3.98
CA TYR A 308 -10.99 5.41 2.85
C TYR A 308 -10.91 6.14 1.51
N PRO A 309 -10.08 5.69 0.56
CA PRO A 309 -10.01 6.29 -0.77
C PRO A 309 -11.34 6.26 -1.52
N GLN A 310 -11.59 7.30 -2.30
CA GLN A 310 -12.72 7.38 -3.23
C GLN A 310 -12.30 6.98 -4.65
N TYR A 311 -13.23 6.37 -5.38
CA TYR A 311 -13.03 5.86 -6.73
C TYR A 311 -14.12 6.31 -7.70
N ARG A 312 -13.75 6.43 -8.97
CA ARG A 312 -14.63 6.49 -10.13
C ARG A 312 -14.61 5.18 -10.88
N PHE A 313 -15.76 4.80 -11.41
CA PHE A 313 -15.90 3.61 -12.24
C PHE A 313 -17.10 3.74 -13.17
N ARG A 314 -17.09 2.94 -14.23
CA ARG A 314 -18.18 2.85 -15.20
C ARG A 314 -18.95 1.55 -15.02
N VAL A 315 -20.28 1.63 -15.11
CA VAL A 315 -21.15 0.48 -15.05
C VAL A 315 -22.07 0.49 -16.27
N LYS A 316 -22.06 -0.60 -17.04
CA LYS A 316 -23.05 -0.83 -18.09
C LYS A 316 -24.37 -1.24 -17.44
N SER A 317 -25.42 -0.45 -17.65
CA SER A 317 -26.76 -0.75 -17.16
C SER A 317 -27.33 -1.97 -17.89
N ILE A 318 -27.88 -2.92 -17.13
CA ILE A 318 -28.54 -4.11 -17.69
C ILE A 318 -29.83 -3.71 -18.43
N ASP A 319 -30.52 -2.68 -17.95
CA ASP A 319 -31.85 -2.30 -18.47
C ASP A 319 -31.81 -1.62 -19.84
N ASN A 320 -30.78 -0.82 -20.11
CA ASN A 320 -30.71 0.03 -21.31
C ASN A 320 -29.36 -0.05 -22.05
N GLU A 321 -28.46 -0.92 -21.58
CA GLU A 321 -27.12 -1.11 -22.12
C GLU A 321 -26.22 0.13 -22.18
N LYS A 322 -26.62 1.24 -21.57
CA LYS A 322 -25.79 2.45 -21.51
C LYS A 322 -24.79 2.34 -20.38
N GLU A 323 -23.60 2.86 -20.62
CA GLU A 323 -22.62 3.08 -19.55
C GLU A 323 -22.97 4.33 -18.77
N TYR A 324 -22.83 4.22 -17.45
CA TYR A 324 -22.97 5.32 -16.51
C TYR A 324 -21.72 5.41 -15.66
N GLU A 325 -21.32 6.64 -15.35
CA GLU A 325 -20.16 6.90 -14.50
C GLU A 325 -20.62 7.19 -13.07
N TYR A 326 -19.96 6.52 -12.14
CA TYR A 326 -20.23 6.63 -10.71
C TYR A 326 -18.96 7.03 -9.97
N GLU A 327 -19.15 7.77 -8.89
CA GLU A 327 -18.11 8.12 -7.94
C GLU A 327 -18.53 7.68 -6.54
N THR A 328 -17.64 7.03 -5.81
CA THR A 328 -17.90 6.65 -4.41
C THR A 328 -17.88 7.88 -3.52
N ILE A 329 -18.86 7.98 -2.62
CA ILE A 329 -18.96 9.05 -1.63
C ILE A 329 -18.39 8.57 -0.29
N LYS A 330 -18.80 7.38 0.15
CA LYS A 330 -18.32 6.76 1.39
C LYS A 330 -18.51 5.25 1.42
N VAL A 331 -17.69 4.58 2.22
CA VAL A 331 -17.85 3.16 2.53
C VAL A 331 -19.06 2.97 3.46
N LEU A 332 -20.04 2.16 3.03
CA LEU A 332 -21.17 1.73 3.86
C LEU A 332 -20.86 0.44 4.63
N SER A 333 -20.08 -0.44 4.01
CA SER A 333 -19.63 -1.67 4.63
C SER A 333 -18.29 -2.09 4.05
N ASN A 334 -17.36 -2.47 4.93
CA ASN A 334 -16.07 -3.06 4.58
C ASN A 334 -15.93 -4.47 5.17
N LEU A 335 -17.06 -5.16 5.32
CA LEU A 335 -17.14 -6.44 6.02
C LEU A 335 -16.22 -7.47 5.35
N LYS A 336 -15.33 -8.07 6.14
CA LYS A 336 -14.27 -9.00 5.70
C LYS A 336 -13.14 -8.41 4.85
N ALA A 337 -13.16 -7.13 4.49
CA ALA A 337 -11.99 -6.53 3.83
C ALA A 337 -10.76 -6.52 4.76
N LYS A 338 -11.00 -6.55 6.09
CA LYS A 338 -9.97 -6.70 7.13
C LYS A 338 -9.44 -8.12 7.26
N ASP A 339 -10.23 -9.11 6.85
CA ASP A 339 -9.79 -10.51 6.85
C ASP A 339 -8.80 -10.70 5.70
N PHE A 340 -7.67 -11.33 6.00
CA PHE A 340 -6.62 -11.52 5.01
C PHE A 340 -7.09 -12.41 3.83
N LEU A 341 -7.71 -13.56 4.15
CA LEU A 341 -8.35 -14.46 3.18
C LEU A 341 -9.86 -14.28 3.21
N SER A 342 -10.42 -13.61 2.22
CA SER A 342 -11.86 -13.37 2.17
C SER A 342 -12.32 -12.93 0.79
N ARG A 343 -13.65 -12.79 0.64
CA ARG A 343 -14.23 -12.15 -0.55
C ARG A 343 -14.03 -10.63 -0.57
N SER A 344 -13.52 -10.04 0.52
CA SER A 344 -13.27 -8.61 0.70
C SER A 344 -14.42 -7.72 0.19
N THR A 345 -15.66 -8.08 0.50
CA THR A 345 -16.83 -7.38 -0.03
C THR A 345 -16.89 -5.96 0.51
N ARG A 346 -16.84 -5.00 -0.41
CA ARG A 346 -16.99 -3.58 -0.11
C ARG A 346 -18.32 -3.09 -0.66
N VAL A 347 -19.04 -2.33 0.16
CA VAL A 347 -20.28 -1.68 -0.23
C VAL A 347 -20.08 -0.18 -0.08
N TRP A 348 -20.28 0.56 -1.16
CA TRP A 348 -20.12 2.00 -1.20
C TRP A 348 -21.46 2.69 -1.43
N LEU A 349 -21.61 3.86 -0.82
CA LEU A 349 -22.56 4.86 -1.29
C LEU A 349 -21.92 5.54 -2.50
N VAL A 350 -22.65 5.63 -3.61
CA VAL A 350 -22.13 6.21 -4.85
C VAL A 350 -23.05 7.31 -5.39
N ARG A 351 -22.47 8.29 -6.07
CA ARG A 351 -23.20 9.26 -6.89
C ARG A 351 -22.96 9.01 -8.36
N ARG A 352 -24.00 9.18 -9.16
CA ARG A 352 -23.92 9.19 -10.61
C ARG A 352 -23.47 10.59 -11.07
N ILE A 353 -22.40 10.68 -11.86
CA ILE A 353 -21.74 11.96 -12.19
C ILE A 353 -21.90 12.41 -13.65
N ASP A 354 -22.46 11.58 -14.52
CA ASP A 354 -22.80 11.90 -15.92
C ASP A 354 -24.11 12.69 -16.07
N ARG A 355 -24.79 13.03 -14.96
CA ARG A 355 -25.96 13.92 -14.96
C ARG A 355 -25.53 15.34 -14.58
N PRO A 356 -25.99 16.38 -15.30
CA PRO A 356 -25.74 17.76 -14.90
C PRO A 356 -26.27 17.99 -13.47
N LYS A 357 -25.48 18.71 -12.67
CA LYS A 357 -25.78 19.05 -11.27
C LYS A 357 -27.07 19.83 -11.12
#